data_AF-A0A8S3FCU3-F1
#
_entry.id   AF-A0A8S3FCU3-F1
#
_cell.length_a   1.000
_cell.length_b   1.000
_cell.length_c   1.000
_cell.angle_alpha   90.00
_cell.angle_beta   90.00
_cell.angle_gamma   90.00
#
_symmetry.space_group_name_H-M   'P 1'
#
loop_
_entity.id
_entity.type
_entity.pdbx_description
1 polymer ?
#
loop_
_entity_poly.entity_id
_entity_poly.type
_entity_poly.pdbx_seq_one_letter_code
_entity_poly.pdbx_strand_id
1 'polypeptide(L)'
;MKATFDILRRWLHPLVPETIGAKHSPTSSIVANPSSSPLKLSDSYLSIYNQWYRITYDRHNIYKQGDIQLDRLSNIQQDVFIGYKSQILSGVCLRSSLIGQNCTIGKNTKIENSIIWNHVQIGENCLIKNSIICDNVLIRNNVQID
;
A
#
# COMPACT_ATOMS: atom_id res chain seq x y z
N MET A 1 -6.96 -7.44 11.70
CA MET A 1 -7.09 -6.02 11.32
C MET A 1 -6.51 -5.05 12.36
N LYS A 2 -6.73 -5.24 13.68
CA LYS A 2 -6.30 -4.28 14.73
C LYS A 2 -4.81 -3.90 14.69
N ALA A 3 -3.90 -4.88 14.75
CA ALA A 3 -2.46 -4.63 14.72
C ALA A 3 -1.98 -3.85 13.48
N THR A 4 -2.55 -4.13 12.30
CA THR A 4 -2.23 -3.40 11.07
C THR A 4 -2.59 -1.92 11.20
N PHE A 5 -3.76 -1.60 11.74
CA PHE A 5 -4.16 -0.22 11.96
C PHE A 5 -3.41 0.43 13.12
N ASP A 6 -2.95 -0.32 14.11
CA ASP A 6 -2.06 0.19 15.17
C ASP A 6 -0.72 0.65 14.59
N ILE A 7 -0.20 -0.04 13.57
CA ILE A 7 0.98 0.39 12.80
C ILE A 7 0.69 1.68 12.01
N LEU A 8 -0.42 1.73 11.26
CA LEU A 8 -0.79 2.93 10.48
C LEU A 8 -1.06 4.15 11.38
N ARG A 9 -1.59 3.94 12.58
CA ARG A 9 -1.80 4.99 13.58
C ARG A 9 -0.57 5.30 14.41
N ARG A 10 0.55 4.64 14.13
CA ARG A 10 1.86 4.82 14.79
C ARG A 10 1.84 4.50 16.28
N TRP A 11 0.88 3.68 16.74
CA TRP A 11 0.82 3.23 18.14
C TRP A 11 1.98 2.29 18.49
N LEU A 12 2.62 1.69 17.48
CA LEU A 12 3.78 0.80 17.63
C LEU A 12 5.13 1.50 17.38
N HIS A 13 5.21 2.82 17.54
CA HIS A 13 6.47 3.55 17.32
C HIS A 13 7.67 2.90 18.06
N PRO A 14 8.83 2.68 17.41
CA PRO A 14 9.26 3.22 16.11
C PRO A 14 8.88 2.37 14.88
N LEU A 15 8.07 1.33 15.04
CA LEU A 15 7.62 0.46 13.95
C LEU A 15 6.45 1.11 13.20
N VAL A 16 6.79 1.81 12.11
CA VAL A 16 5.84 2.50 11.22
C VAL A 16 6.12 2.10 9.77
N PRO A 17 5.16 2.26 8.84
CA PRO A 17 5.31 1.75 7.47
C PRO A 17 6.60 2.20 6.77
N GLU A 18 7.02 3.45 6.99
CA GLU A 18 8.22 4.03 6.38
C GLU A 18 9.51 3.40 6.91
N THR A 19 9.59 3.13 8.23
CA THR A 19 10.76 2.45 8.82
C THR A 19 10.77 0.97 8.48
N ILE A 20 9.61 0.34 8.33
CA ILE A 20 9.50 -1.07 7.88
C ILE A 20 9.95 -1.19 6.42
N GLY A 21 9.48 -0.28 5.55
CA GLY A 21 9.87 -0.25 4.14
C GLY A 21 11.38 -0.02 3.94
N ALA A 22 11.99 0.85 4.74
CA ALA A 22 13.43 1.10 4.70
C ALA A 22 14.26 -0.14 5.09
N LYS A 23 13.80 -0.94 6.06
CA LYS A 23 14.47 -2.18 6.49
C LYS A 23 14.43 -3.30 5.45
N HIS A 24 13.42 -3.32 4.59
CA HIS A 24 13.35 -4.23 3.45
C HIS A 24 14.20 -3.79 2.26
N SER A 25 14.93 -2.67 2.33
CA SER A 25 15.91 -2.35 1.29
C SER A 25 17.04 -3.39 1.23
N PRO A 26 17.54 -3.77 0.03
CA PRO A 26 18.61 -4.77 -0.11
C PRO A 26 19.90 -4.32 0.58
N THR A 27 20.01 -3.04 0.95
CA THR A 27 21.09 -2.47 1.75
C THR A 27 21.15 -3.03 3.17
N SER A 28 20.04 -3.49 3.77
CA SER A 28 20.06 -3.95 5.18
C SER A 28 20.50 -5.40 5.38
N SER A 29 20.53 -6.22 4.33
CA SER A 29 21.07 -7.59 4.41
C SER A 29 21.06 -8.28 3.03
N ILE A 30 22.14 -8.16 2.27
CA ILE A 30 22.65 -9.38 1.61
C ILE A 30 23.17 -10.23 2.77
N VAL A 31 22.65 -11.44 2.91
CA VAL A 31 23.17 -12.46 3.83
C VAL A 31 24.69 -12.48 3.72
N ALA A 32 25.38 -12.03 4.76
CA ALA A 32 26.80 -12.28 4.88
C ALA A 32 26.96 -13.78 5.14
N ASN A 33 27.17 -14.55 4.08
CA ASN A 33 28.05 -15.71 4.24
C ASN A 33 29.39 -15.12 4.69
N PRO A 34 29.93 -15.49 5.87
CA PRO A 34 31.16 -14.89 6.41
C PRO A 34 32.41 -15.12 5.53
N SER A 35 32.28 -15.81 4.40
CA SER A 35 33.35 -16.16 3.47
C SER A 35 33.25 -15.50 2.07
N SER A 36 32.22 -14.70 1.77
CA SER A 36 32.09 -14.04 0.46
C SER A 36 32.06 -12.53 0.58
N SER A 37 32.96 -11.84 -0.14
CA SER A 37 33.02 -10.39 -0.23
C SER A 37 31.64 -9.80 -0.62
N PRO A 38 31.20 -8.70 0.01
CA PRO A 38 29.90 -8.10 -0.28
C PRO A 38 29.83 -7.64 -1.73
N LEU A 39 28.87 -8.18 -2.49
CA LEU A 39 28.55 -7.70 -3.82
C LEU A 39 28.01 -6.26 -3.71
N LYS A 40 28.82 -5.27 -4.07
CA LYS A 40 28.37 -3.88 -4.18
C LYS A 40 27.37 -3.80 -5.35
N LEU A 41 26.09 -3.71 -5.04
CA LEU A 41 25.07 -3.37 -6.04
C LEU A 41 25.43 -2.00 -6.64
N SER A 42 25.37 -1.86 -7.97
CA SER A 42 25.66 -0.58 -8.60
C SER A 42 24.64 0.49 -8.22
N ASP A 43 25.06 1.75 -8.21
CA ASP A 43 24.25 2.91 -7.84
C ASP A 43 22.92 3.00 -8.62
N SER A 44 22.89 2.47 -9.85
CA SER A 44 21.69 2.40 -10.70
C SER A 44 20.59 1.49 -10.14
N TYR A 45 20.93 0.29 -9.64
CA TYR A 45 19.95 -0.63 -9.05
C TYR A 45 19.39 -0.07 -7.74
N LEU A 46 20.24 0.55 -6.92
CA LEU A 46 19.81 1.20 -5.68
C LEU A 46 18.87 2.38 -5.95
N SER A 47 19.13 3.17 -7.00
CA SER A 47 18.27 4.29 -7.39
C SER A 47 16.87 3.81 -7.79
N ILE A 48 16.78 2.74 -8.60
CA ILE A 48 15.50 2.13 -9.01
C ILE A 48 14.78 1.50 -7.81
N TYR A 49 15.51 0.79 -6.94
CA TYR A 49 14.92 0.16 -5.76
C TYR A 49 14.36 1.20 -4.78
N ASN A 50 15.15 2.23 -4.47
CA ASN A 50 14.73 3.32 -3.59
C ASN A 50 13.49 4.02 -4.15
N GLN A 51 13.34 4.11 -5.48
CA GLN A 51 12.14 4.66 -6.09
C GLN A 51 10.89 3.80 -5.86
N TRP A 52 10.99 2.47 -5.90
CA TRP A 52 9.85 1.55 -5.75
C TRP A 52 9.41 1.34 -4.30
N TYR A 53 10.33 1.51 -3.35
CA TYR A 53 10.08 1.29 -1.91
C TYR A 53 9.99 2.57 -1.08
N ARG A 54 10.10 3.75 -1.69
CA ARG A 54 9.92 5.02 -0.97
C ARG A 54 8.48 5.17 -0.51
N ILE A 55 8.25 5.24 0.79
CA ILE A 55 6.95 5.56 1.37
C ILE A 55 6.93 7.04 1.75
N THR A 56 5.95 7.78 1.22
CA THR A 56 5.68 9.17 1.60
C THR A 56 4.56 9.17 2.64
N TYR A 57 4.73 9.98 3.68
CA TYR A 57 3.79 10.13 4.78
C TYR A 57 3.17 11.52 4.75
N ASP A 58 1.85 11.57 4.66
CA ASP A 58 1.04 12.79 4.65
C ASP A 58 0.20 12.90 5.95
N ARG A 59 -0.45 14.05 6.14
CA ARG A 59 -1.39 14.28 7.26
C ARG A 59 -2.50 13.22 7.27
N HIS A 60 -3.11 13.02 8.45
CA HIS A 60 -4.15 12.02 8.68
C HIS A 60 -3.69 10.55 8.49
N ASN A 61 -2.41 10.26 8.72
CA ASN A 61 -1.85 8.91 8.59
C ASN A 61 -2.08 8.32 7.19
N ILE A 62 -1.79 9.12 6.17
CA ILE A 62 -1.89 8.70 4.78
C ILE A 62 -0.50 8.32 4.29
N TYR A 63 -0.35 7.09 3.81
CA TYR A 63 0.90 6.52 3.35
C TYR A 63 0.80 6.19 1.86
N LYS A 64 1.80 6.61 1.09
CA LYS A 64 1.86 6.43 -0.37
C LYS A 64 3.19 5.79 -0.75
N GLN A 65 3.16 4.56 -1.26
CA GLN A 65 4.35 3.81 -1.61
C GLN A 65 4.71 3.96 -3.09
N GLY A 66 5.83 4.61 -3.38
CA GLY A 66 6.40 4.71 -4.71
C GLY A 66 5.48 5.41 -5.71
N ASP A 67 5.44 4.89 -6.92
CA ASP A 67 4.60 5.38 -8.02
C ASP A 67 3.16 4.87 -7.87
N ILE A 68 2.22 5.80 -7.69
CA ILE A 68 0.79 5.53 -7.55
C ILE A 68 -0.01 6.47 -8.44
N GLN A 69 -1.12 5.97 -9.00
CA GLN A 69 -2.04 6.79 -9.80
C GLN A 69 -3.25 7.15 -8.94
N LEU A 70 -3.36 8.43 -8.60
CA LEU A 70 -4.48 8.97 -7.83
C LEU A 70 -5.26 9.95 -8.70
N ASP A 71 -6.53 9.65 -8.93
CA ASP A 71 -7.43 10.61 -9.58
C ASP A 71 -7.74 11.80 -8.67
N ARG A 72 -7.87 12.99 -9.26
CA ARG A 72 -8.12 14.25 -8.53
C ARG A 72 -9.46 14.25 -7.78
N LEU A 73 -10.43 13.46 -8.23
CA LEU A 73 -11.74 13.36 -7.60
C LEU A 73 -11.80 12.23 -6.56
N SER A 74 -10.71 11.50 -6.34
CA SER A 74 -10.63 10.52 -5.26
C SER A 74 -10.50 11.22 -3.91
N ASN A 75 -11.20 10.70 -2.90
CA ASN A 75 -11.19 11.21 -1.55
C ASN A 75 -10.45 10.22 -0.63
N ILE A 76 -9.19 10.53 -0.33
CA ILE A 76 -8.36 9.77 0.60
C ILE A 76 -8.50 10.41 1.98
N GLN A 77 -9.15 9.70 2.90
CA GLN A 77 -9.41 10.19 4.24
C GLN A 77 -8.25 9.83 5.18
N GLN A 78 -8.52 9.22 6.33
CA GLN A 78 -7.54 8.97 7.38
C GLN A 78 -7.13 7.49 7.49
N ASP A 79 -5.94 7.23 8.02
CA ASP A 79 -5.38 5.90 8.29
C ASP A 79 -5.37 5.01 7.02
N VAL A 80 -4.89 5.57 5.91
CA VAL A 80 -4.88 4.90 4.61
C VAL A 80 -3.46 4.59 4.17
N PHE A 81 -3.23 3.37 3.70
CA PHE A 81 -1.99 3.00 3.02
C PHE A 81 -2.28 2.63 1.57
N ILE A 82 -1.48 3.14 0.63
CA ILE A 82 -1.60 2.85 -0.80
C ILE A 82 -0.27 2.29 -1.31
N GLY A 83 -0.30 1.04 -1.76
CA GLY A 83 0.85 0.31 -2.27
C GLY A 83 1.28 0.74 -3.67
N TYR A 84 2.51 0.35 -4.01
CA TYR A 84 3.14 0.64 -5.30
C TYR A 84 2.32 0.15 -6.50
N LYS A 85 2.32 0.95 -7.58
CA LYS A 85 1.60 0.69 -8.85
C LYS A 85 0.08 0.56 -8.72
N SER A 86 -0.49 0.98 -7.61
CA SER A 86 -1.94 0.96 -7.44
C SER A 86 -2.60 2.18 -8.09
N GLN A 87 -3.78 1.96 -8.66
CA GLN A 87 -4.59 2.93 -9.38
C GLN A 87 -5.90 3.17 -8.65
N ILE A 88 -6.13 4.41 -8.23
CA ILE A 88 -7.34 4.85 -7.55
C ILE A 88 -8.09 5.79 -8.49
N LEU A 89 -9.22 5.33 -9.01
CA LEU A 89 -10.01 6.07 -10.00
C LEU A 89 -10.91 7.14 -9.36
N SER A 90 -11.57 7.93 -10.20
CA SER A 90 -12.43 9.05 -9.80
C SER A 90 -13.55 8.66 -8.84
N GLY A 91 -13.82 9.52 -7.86
CA GLY A 91 -14.91 9.33 -6.91
C GLY A 91 -14.69 8.22 -5.87
N VAL A 92 -13.54 7.53 -5.90
CA VAL A 92 -13.20 6.53 -4.88
C VAL A 92 -13.05 7.20 -3.52
N CYS A 93 -13.62 6.58 -2.49
CA CYS A 93 -13.49 7.03 -1.11
C CYS A 93 -12.78 5.95 -0.27
N LEU A 94 -11.59 6.27 0.25
CA LEU A 94 -10.82 5.37 1.12
C LEU A 94 -10.79 5.92 2.55
N ARG A 95 -11.13 5.08 3.53
CA ARG A 95 -11.04 5.41 4.96
C ARG A 95 -10.56 4.21 5.76
N SER A 96 -9.57 4.41 6.64
CA SER A 96 -9.05 3.37 7.53
C SER A 96 -8.85 2.06 6.80
N SER A 97 -8.12 2.11 5.68
CA SER A 97 -8.00 0.96 4.77
C SER A 97 -6.59 0.84 4.22
N LEU A 98 -6.15 -0.40 4.01
CA LEU A 98 -4.86 -0.70 3.40
C LEU A 98 -5.09 -1.22 1.99
N ILE A 99 -4.45 -0.60 1.01
CA ILE A 99 -4.43 -1.04 -0.38
C ILE A 99 -3.03 -1.56 -0.69
N GLY A 100 -2.94 -2.82 -1.11
CA GLY A 100 -1.70 -3.48 -1.51
C GLY A 100 -1.12 -2.96 -2.81
N GLN A 101 -0.16 -3.70 -3.35
CA GLN A 101 0.53 -3.35 -4.59
C GLN A 101 -0.25 -3.82 -5.82
N ASN A 102 -0.05 -3.13 -6.94
CA ASN A 102 -0.65 -3.47 -8.25
C ASN A 102 -2.17 -3.63 -8.20
N CYS A 103 -2.88 -2.81 -7.42
CA CYS A 103 -4.33 -2.86 -7.31
C CYS A 103 -5.00 -1.83 -8.21
N THR A 104 -6.21 -2.11 -8.67
CA THR A 104 -7.05 -1.13 -9.39
C THR A 104 -8.37 -1.00 -8.65
N ILE A 105 -8.70 0.22 -8.22
CA ILE A 105 -9.95 0.53 -7.54
C ILE A 105 -10.86 1.33 -8.48
N GLY A 106 -11.97 0.71 -8.88
CA GLY A 106 -12.95 1.24 -9.81
C GLY A 106 -13.65 2.52 -9.33
N LYS A 107 -14.24 3.27 -10.26
CA LYS A 107 -14.88 4.57 -9.98
C LYS A 107 -16.01 4.45 -8.96
N ASN A 108 -16.20 5.51 -8.17
CA ASN A 108 -17.26 5.63 -7.17
C ASN A 108 -17.32 4.47 -6.15
N THR A 109 -16.22 3.74 -5.98
CA THR A 109 -16.13 2.65 -5.01
C THR A 109 -15.73 3.19 -3.64
N LYS A 110 -16.39 2.70 -2.60
CA LYS A 110 -16.10 3.07 -1.21
C LYS A 110 -15.48 1.88 -0.47
N ILE A 111 -14.32 2.10 0.14
CA ILE A 111 -13.60 1.10 0.93
C ILE A 111 -13.35 1.66 2.33
N GLU A 112 -13.85 0.96 3.35
CA GLU A 112 -13.80 1.39 4.74
C GLU A 112 -13.37 0.25 5.66
N ASN A 113 -12.48 0.51 6.61
CA ASN A 113 -12.02 -0.48 7.60
C ASN A 113 -11.57 -1.81 7.00
N SER A 114 -10.97 -1.79 5.81
CA SER A 114 -10.72 -2.99 5.02
C SER A 114 -9.26 -3.11 4.62
N ILE A 115 -8.82 -4.35 4.37
CA ILE A 115 -7.47 -4.67 3.92
C ILE A 115 -7.59 -5.32 2.54
N ILE A 116 -7.06 -4.64 1.53
CA ILE A 116 -6.95 -5.14 0.17
C ILE A 116 -5.50 -5.53 -0.05
N TRP A 117 -5.24 -6.82 -0.33
CA TRP A 117 -3.89 -7.33 -0.62
C TRP A 117 -3.46 -7.00 -2.05
N ASN A 118 -2.49 -7.71 -2.61
CA ASN A 118 -1.85 -7.34 -3.86
C ASN A 118 -2.61 -7.89 -5.07
N HIS A 119 -2.44 -7.25 -6.21
CA HIS A 119 -3.03 -7.69 -7.48
C HIS A 119 -4.56 -7.82 -7.45
N VAL A 120 -5.23 -6.98 -6.65
CA VAL A 120 -6.69 -6.97 -6.56
C VAL A 120 -7.27 -5.96 -7.54
N GLN A 121 -8.29 -6.39 -8.28
CA GLN A 121 -9.07 -5.54 -9.17
C GLN A 121 -10.49 -5.40 -8.63
N ILE A 122 -10.88 -4.17 -8.31
CA ILE A 122 -12.21 -3.85 -7.79
C ILE A 122 -12.94 -3.03 -8.84
N GLY A 123 -14.13 -3.50 -9.22
CA GLY A 123 -15.00 -2.83 -10.17
C GLY A 123 -15.56 -1.49 -9.67
N GLU A 124 -16.42 -0.90 -10.49
CA GLU A 124 -17.07 0.37 -10.20
C GLU A 124 -18.27 0.21 -9.25
N ASN A 125 -18.61 1.28 -8.55
CA ASN A 125 -19.77 1.39 -7.64
C ASN A 125 -19.82 0.26 -6.59
N CYS A 126 -18.65 -0.17 -6.09
CA CYS A 126 -18.58 -1.20 -5.06
C CYS A 126 -18.59 -0.59 -3.66
N LEU A 127 -19.05 -1.37 -2.69
CA LEU A 127 -18.98 -1.03 -1.27
C LEU A 127 -18.26 -2.16 -0.53
N ILE A 128 -17.10 -1.85 0.04
CA ILE A 128 -16.30 -2.83 0.78
C ILE A 128 -16.10 -2.28 2.19
N LYS A 129 -16.59 -3.02 3.18
CA LYS A 129 -16.49 -2.65 4.59
C LYS A 129 -15.99 -3.83 5.41
N ASN A 130 -15.20 -3.52 6.45
CA ASN A 130 -14.78 -4.47 7.48
C ASN A 130 -14.21 -5.80 6.94
N SER A 131 -13.59 -5.77 5.76
CA SER A 131 -13.30 -6.97 4.97
C SER A 131 -11.81 -7.11 4.67
N ILE A 132 -11.39 -8.35 4.43
CA ILE A 132 -10.04 -8.66 3.92
C ILE A 132 -10.20 -9.29 2.54
N ILE A 133 -9.66 -8.64 1.52
CA ILE A 133 -9.62 -9.14 0.15
C ILE A 133 -8.19 -9.61 -0.13
N CYS A 134 -8.04 -10.92 -0.35
CA CYS A 134 -6.74 -11.56 -0.55
C CYS A 134 -6.16 -11.29 -1.95
N ASP A 135 -4.94 -11.79 -2.19
CA ASP A 135 -4.23 -11.55 -3.45
C ASP A 135 -4.97 -12.10 -4.68
N ASN A 136 -4.80 -11.44 -5.82
CA ASN A 136 -5.31 -11.88 -7.13
C ASN A 136 -6.84 -12.01 -7.23
N VAL A 137 -7.57 -11.25 -6.41
CA VAL A 137 -9.04 -11.24 -6.44
C VAL A 137 -9.57 -10.24 -7.45
N LEU A 138 -10.61 -10.64 -8.19
CA LEU A 138 -11.40 -9.78 -9.04
C LEU A 138 -12.81 -9.60 -8.45
N ILE A 139 -13.16 -8.37 -8.10
CA ILE A 139 -14.50 -7.97 -7.70
C ILE A 139 -15.15 -7.23 -8.87
N ARG A 140 -16.32 -7.67 -9.31
CA ARG A 140 -17.05 -7.03 -10.42
C ARG A 140 -17.80 -5.77 -9.96
N ASN A 141 -18.35 -5.03 -10.92
CA ASN A 141 -19.11 -3.81 -10.64
C ASN A 141 -20.34 -4.08 -9.78
N ASN A 142 -20.75 -3.07 -9.00
CA ASN A 142 -21.96 -3.08 -8.16
C ASN A 142 -21.98 -4.21 -7.11
N VAL A 143 -20.82 -4.58 -6.58
CA VAL A 143 -20.70 -5.59 -5.52
C VAL A 143 -20.62 -4.91 -4.17
N GLN A 144 -21.35 -5.45 -3.19
CA GLN A 144 -21.32 -5.04 -1.80
C GLN A 144 -20.77 -6.18 -0.93
N ILE A 145 -19.76 -5.87 -0.12
CA ILE A 145 -19.13 -6.76 0.86
C ILE A 145 -19.11 -5.99 2.19
N ASP A 146 -19.73 -6.53 3.23
CA ASP A 146 -19.88 -5.94 4.57
C ASP A 146 -19.67 -7.00 5.66
#